data_AF-B8FWY0-F1
#
_entry.id   AF-B8FWY0-F1
#
_cell.length_a   1.000
_cell.length_b   1.000
_cell.length_c   1.000
_cell.angle_alpha   90.00
_cell.angle_beta   90.00
_cell.angle_gamma   90.00
#
_symmetry.space_group_name_H-M   'P 1'
#
loop_
_entity.id
_entity.type
_entity.pdbx_description
1 polymer ?
#
loop_
_entity_poly.entity_id
_entity_poly.type
_entity_poly.pdbx_seq_one_letter_code
_entity_poly.pdbx_strand_id
1 'polypeptide(L)'
;MGGAEIALAKERDMWDGVFMDGFRSGTSTISYYQLESVLMDFPRVLEAGVVAKSDDLTQCQILSVYLALEDGLGSDADYERFTQEVVHYVREHFSLRCTIDVKIKEKLPMTRSGKILRTVLQGWN
;
A
#
# COMPACT_ATOMS: atom_id res chain seq x y z
N MET A 1 15.37 5.37 -20.91
CA MET A 1 16.58 4.79 -20.28
C MET A 1 16.38 4.50 -18.77
N GLY A 2 15.15 4.29 -18.26
CA GLY A 2 14.91 4.13 -16.81
C GLY A 2 14.56 2.72 -16.31
N GLY A 3 14.29 1.76 -17.20
CA GLY A 3 13.81 0.43 -16.80
C GLY A 3 14.84 -0.43 -16.06
N ALA A 4 16.11 -0.33 -16.44
CA ALA A 4 17.19 -1.10 -15.81
C ALA A 4 17.56 -0.58 -14.41
N GLU A 5 17.48 0.73 -14.19
CA GLU A 5 17.80 1.37 -12.92
C GLU A 5 16.72 1.08 -11.85
N ILE A 6 15.45 1.03 -12.26
CA ILE A 6 14.32 0.62 -11.41
C ILE A 6 14.42 -0.88 -11.05
N ALA A 7 14.82 -1.74 -11.98
CA ALA A 7 15.02 -3.16 -11.72
C ALA A 7 16.21 -3.42 -10.75
N LEU A 8 17.30 -2.67 -10.89
CA LEU A 8 18.45 -2.75 -9.98
C LEU A 8 18.15 -2.16 -8.60
N ALA A 9 17.27 -1.15 -8.50
CA ALA A 9 16.77 -0.67 -7.22
C ALA A 9 15.85 -1.70 -6.53
N LYS A 10 15.06 -2.47 -7.30
CA LYS A 10 14.17 -3.53 -6.78
C LYS A 10 14.91 -4.67 -6.06
N GLU A 11 16.16 -4.98 -6.44
CA GLU A 11 16.95 -6.06 -5.82
C GLU A 11 17.81 -5.61 -4.63
N ARG A 12 18.19 -4.32 -4.55
CA ARG A 12 19.14 -3.82 -3.53
C ARG A 12 18.58 -3.76 -2.11
N ASP A 13 17.26 -3.73 -1.96
CA ASP A 13 16.58 -3.72 -0.64
C ASP A 13 16.19 -5.13 -0.16
N MET A 14 16.59 -6.16 -0.89
CA MET A 14 16.41 -7.56 -0.52
C MET A 14 17.67 -8.09 0.18
N TRP A 15 17.48 -8.71 1.34
CA TRP A 15 18.53 -9.42 2.05
C TRP A 15 18.05 -10.84 2.32
N ASP A 16 18.82 -11.84 1.88
CA ASP A 16 18.45 -13.26 1.93
C ASP A 16 17.03 -13.58 1.39
N GLY A 17 16.60 -12.86 0.35
CA GLY A 17 15.28 -13.04 -0.27
C GLY A 17 14.12 -12.36 0.47
N VAL A 18 14.41 -11.55 1.49
CA VAL A 18 13.43 -10.80 2.29
C VAL A 18 13.61 -9.30 2.03
N PHE A 19 12.52 -8.60 1.73
CA PHE A 19 12.53 -7.15 1.68
C PHE A 19 12.70 -6.59 3.10
N MET A 20 13.72 -5.76 3.29
CA MET A 20 13.96 -5.06 4.55
C MET A 20 12.82 -4.09 4.90
N ASP A 21 12.25 -3.43 3.88
CA ASP A 21 11.08 -2.55 3.98
C ASP A 21 9.84 -3.24 3.36
N GLY A 22 9.34 -4.26 4.06
CA GLY A 22 8.22 -5.07 3.61
C GLY A 22 7.53 -5.86 4.72
N PHE A 23 6.58 -6.71 4.32
CA PHE A 23 5.88 -7.62 5.21
C PHE A 23 5.76 -9.01 4.60
N ARG A 24 5.60 -10.02 5.46
CA ARG A 24 5.41 -11.41 5.02
C ARG A 24 3.94 -11.67 4.72
N SER A 25 3.65 -12.14 3.52
CA SER A 25 2.35 -12.70 3.17
C SER A 25 2.54 -14.17 2.77
N GLY A 26 2.25 -15.08 3.72
CA GLY A 26 2.51 -16.52 3.55
C GLY A 26 4.00 -16.83 3.39
N THR A 27 4.38 -17.42 2.26
CA THR A 27 5.76 -17.83 1.96
C THR A 27 6.59 -16.73 1.28
N SER A 28 5.96 -15.63 0.88
CA SER A 28 6.62 -14.54 0.16
C SER A 28 6.70 -13.28 1.02
N THR A 29 7.68 -12.43 0.72
CA THR A 29 7.77 -11.08 1.29
C THR A 29 7.37 -10.07 0.23
N ILE A 30 6.61 -9.06 0.62
CA ILE A 30 6.13 -8.01 -0.27
C ILE A 30 6.62 -6.66 0.24
N SER A 31 7.21 -5.87 -0.65
CA SER A 31 7.70 -4.53 -0.33
C SER A 31 6.55 -3.52 -0.23
N TYR A 32 6.60 -2.65 0.77
CA TYR A 32 5.64 -1.54 0.90
C TYR A 32 5.75 -0.56 -0.27
N TYR A 33 6.98 -0.21 -0.66
CA TYR A 33 7.23 0.72 -1.75
C TYR A 33 6.66 0.21 -3.08
N GLN A 34 6.78 -1.09 -3.36
CA GLN A 34 6.21 -1.66 -4.58
C GLN A 34 4.69 -1.57 -4.61
N LEU A 35 4.03 -1.88 -3.49
CA LEU A 35 2.58 -1.73 -3.35
C LEU A 35 2.14 -0.27 -3.52
N GLU A 36 2.81 0.66 -2.85
CA GLU A 36 2.54 2.09 -2.96
C GLU A 36 2.72 2.57 -4.41
N SER A 37 3.79 2.15 -5.08
CA SER A 37 4.04 2.51 -6.48
C SER A 37 2.95 2.00 -7.42
N VAL A 38 2.48 0.76 -7.23
CA VAL A 38 1.36 0.20 -8.01
C VAL A 38 0.07 0.98 -7.73
N LEU A 39 -0.20 1.31 -6.47
CA LEU A 39 -1.39 2.08 -6.11
C LEU A 39 -1.39 3.51 -6.68
N MET A 40 -0.22 4.12 -6.85
CA MET A 40 -0.08 5.43 -7.51
C MET A 40 -0.50 5.40 -8.99
N ASP A 41 -0.47 4.24 -9.64
CA ASP A 41 -0.95 4.06 -11.01
C ASP A 41 -2.48 3.82 -11.07
N PHE A 42 -3.15 3.66 -9.91
CA PHE A 42 -4.59 3.47 -9.84
C PHE A 42 -5.33 4.80 -10.11
N PRO A 43 -6.42 4.81 -10.91
CA PRO A 43 -7.11 6.04 -11.26
C PRO A 43 -7.51 6.88 -10.04
N ARG A 44 -7.32 8.19 -10.16
CA ARG A 44 -7.66 9.22 -9.15
C ARG A 44 -6.79 9.20 -7.88
N VAL A 45 -5.82 8.30 -7.73
CA VAL A 45 -4.93 8.28 -6.57
C VAL A 45 -3.84 9.35 -6.71
N LEU A 46 -3.76 10.25 -5.74
CA LEU A 46 -2.69 11.25 -5.63
C LEU A 46 -1.56 10.80 -4.72
N GLU A 47 -1.90 10.12 -3.62
CA GLU A 47 -0.95 9.68 -2.61
C GLU A 47 -1.35 8.30 -2.13
N ALA A 48 -0.38 7.39 -2.00
CA ALA A 48 -0.59 6.04 -1.49
C ALA A 48 0.39 5.75 -0.36
N GLY A 49 -0.12 5.25 0.76
CA GLY A 49 0.67 4.79 1.89
C GLY A 49 0.15 3.47 2.42
N VAL A 50 1.04 2.50 2.64
CA VAL A 50 0.64 1.15 3.03
C VAL A 50 1.37 0.71 4.29
N VAL A 51 0.65 0.09 5.21
CA VAL A 51 1.21 -0.50 6.44
C VAL A 51 0.54 -1.84 6.73
N ALA A 52 1.33 -2.85 7.09
CA ALA A 52 0.79 -4.11 7.61
C ALA A 52 0.68 -4.00 9.13
N LYS A 53 -0.48 -4.37 9.65
CA LYS A 53 -0.77 -4.42 11.09
C LYS A 53 -1.16 -5.85 11.46
N SER A 54 -0.82 -6.25 12.67
CA SER A 54 -1.34 -7.48 13.25
C SER A 54 -2.64 -7.15 13.98
N ASP A 55 -3.68 -7.94 13.75
CA ASP A 55 -4.89 -7.91 14.56
C ASP A 55 -4.74 -8.92 15.70
N ASP A 56 -4.65 -8.41 16.93
CA ASP A 56 -4.45 -9.20 18.14
C ASP A 56 -5.59 -10.20 18.40
N LEU A 57 -6.81 -9.90 17.94
CA LEU A 57 -7.98 -10.76 18.15
C LEU A 57 -8.01 -11.93 17.18
N THR A 58 -7.75 -11.67 15.90
CA THR A 58 -7.86 -12.68 14.85
C THR A 58 -6.54 -13.38 14.53
N GLN A 59 -5.42 -12.89 15.10
CA GLN A 59 -4.04 -13.27 14.74
C GLN A 59 -3.77 -13.17 13.23
N CYS A 60 -4.61 -12.42 12.51
CA CYS A 60 -4.48 -12.18 11.09
C CYS A 60 -3.70 -10.90 10.84
N GLN A 61 -3.01 -10.87 9.71
CA GLN A 61 -2.42 -9.64 9.22
C GLN A 61 -3.45 -8.86 8.42
N ILE A 62 -3.54 -7.57 8.69
CA ILE A 62 -4.36 -6.61 7.96
C ILE A 62 -3.41 -5.66 7.22
N LEU A 63 -3.60 -5.53 5.92
CA LEU A 63 -2.92 -4.52 5.11
C LEU A 63 -3.79 -3.27 5.05
N SER A 64 -3.43 -2.26 5.84
CA SER A 64 -4.09 -0.95 5.79
C SER A 64 -3.51 -0.13 4.64
N VAL A 65 -4.36 0.19 3.68
CA VAL A 65 -4.05 1.00 2.50
C VAL A 65 -4.69 2.38 2.69
N TYR A 66 -3.86 3.40 2.81
CA TYR A 66 -4.30 4.79 2.92
C TYR A 66 -4.11 5.47 1.57
N LEU A 67 -5.18 6.09 1.05
CA LEU A 67 -5.16 6.80 -0.22
C LEU A 67 -5.64 8.23 -0.04
N ALA A 68 -4.95 9.18 -0.67
CA ALA A 68 -5.50 10.49 -0.97
C ALA A 68 -5.85 10.56 -2.45
N LEU A 69 -6.99 11.16 -2.78
CA LEU A 69 -7.53 11.20 -4.14
C LEU A 69 -7.48 12.61 -4.73
N GLU A 70 -7.46 12.72 -6.05
CA GLU A 70 -7.54 14.00 -6.79
C GLU A 70 -8.83 14.75 -6.41
N ASP A 71 -9.93 14.02 -6.45
CA ASP A 71 -11.25 14.48 -6.07
C ASP A 71 -11.88 13.50 -5.09
N GLY A 72 -12.65 14.03 -4.14
CA GLY A 72 -13.42 13.22 -3.20
C GLY A 72 -14.43 12.28 -3.88
N LEU A 73 -14.96 11.33 -3.11
CA LEU A 73 -16.01 10.43 -3.55
C LEU A 73 -17.37 11.04 -3.20
N GLY A 74 -18.32 11.00 -4.14
CA GLY A 74 -19.58 11.74 -4.05
C GLY A 74 -20.66 11.06 -3.20
N SER A 75 -20.57 9.74 -2.99
CA SER A 75 -21.53 8.96 -2.21
C SER A 75 -20.87 7.78 -1.49
N ASP A 76 -21.55 7.24 -0.47
CA ASP A 76 -21.10 6.03 0.24
C ASP A 76 -21.03 4.80 -0.70
N ALA A 77 -21.93 4.74 -1.70
CA ALA A 77 -21.91 3.69 -2.70
C ALA A 77 -20.69 3.78 -3.62
N ASP A 78 -20.29 5.01 -4.01
CA ASP A 78 -19.06 5.23 -4.77
C ASP A 78 -17.82 4.86 -3.94
N TYR A 79 -17.85 5.13 -2.63
CA TYR A 79 -16.79 4.74 -1.71
C TYR A 79 -16.63 3.22 -1.63
N GLU A 80 -17.72 2.50 -1.38
CA GLU A 80 -17.69 1.04 -1.30
C GLU A 80 -17.19 0.43 -2.62
N ARG A 81 -17.69 0.92 -3.75
CA ARG A 81 -17.25 0.47 -5.07
C ARG A 81 -15.76 0.73 -5.29
N PHE A 82 -15.29 1.95 -5.04
CA PHE A 82 -13.89 2.32 -5.24
C PHE A 82 -12.95 1.48 -4.37
N THR A 83 -13.27 1.31 -3.10
CA THR A 83 -12.47 0.49 -2.19
C THR A 83 -12.41 -0.98 -2.61
N GLN A 84 -13.52 -1.55 -3.11
CA GLN A 84 -13.52 -2.90 -3.67
C GLN A 84 -12.66 -3.01 -4.94
N GLU A 85 -12.71 -2.03 -5.84
CA GLU A 85 -11.88 -1.98 -7.05
C GLU A 85 -10.39 -1.90 -6.69
N VAL A 86 -10.00 -1.11 -5.70
CA VAL A 86 -8.62 -1.04 -5.19
C VAL A 86 -8.16 -2.39 -4.62
N VAL A 87 -8.99 -3.05 -3.81
CA VAL A 87 -8.67 -4.37 -3.25
C VAL A 87 -8.44 -5.39 -4.36
N HIS A 88 -9.29 -5.38 -5.39
CA HIS A 88 -9.15 -6.25 -6.55
C HIS A 88 -7.84 -5.97 -7.29
N TYR A 89 -7.58 -4.71 -7.64
CA TYR A 89 -6.39 -4.27 -8.35
C TYR A 89 -5.09 -4.69 -7.64
N VAL A 90 -5.02 -4.51 -6.32
CA VAL A 90 -3.88 -4.92 -5.51
C VAL A 90 -3.68 -6.45 -5.54
N ARG A 91 -4.76 -7.22 -5.49
CA ARG A 91 -4.69 -8.70 -5.55
C ARG A 91 -4.34 -9.24 -6.92
N GLU A 92 -4.63 -8.53 -7.99
CA GLU A 92 -4.18 -8.88 -9.34
C GLU A 92 -2.66 -8.70 -9.49
N HIS A 93 -2.09 -7.69 -8.84
CA HIS A 93 -0.66 -7.39 -8.91
C HIS A 93 0.19 -8.19 -7.90
N PHE A 94 -0.39 -8.54 -6.75
CA PHE A 94 0.31 -9.19 -5.66
C PHE A 94 -0.48 -10.39 -5.11
N SER A 95 0.21 -11.50 -4.92
CA SER A 95 -0.37 -12.70 -4.28
C SER A 95 -0.52 -12.52 -2.76
N LEU A 96 -1.52 -11.73 -2.36
CA LEU A 96 -1.82 -11.39 -0.97
C LEU A 96 -2.91 -12.29 -0.38
N ARG A 97 -2.66 -12.82 0.82
CA ARG A 97 -3.64 -13.61 1.59
C ARG A 97 -4.24 -12.87 2.78
N CYS A 98 -3.78 -11.65 3.04
CA CYS A 98 -4.25 -10.82 4.13
C CYS A 98 -5.58 -10.11 3.80
N THR A 99 -6.26 -9.66 4.85
CA THR A 99 -7.35 -8.70 4.70
C THR A 99 -6.76 -7.36 4.27
N ILE A 100 -7.36 -6.71 3.27
CA ILE A 100 -6.95 -5.39 2.81
C ILE A 100 -8.04 -4.42 3.25
N ASP A 101 -7.65 -3.40 3.99
CA ASP A 101 -8.53 -2.36 4.52
C ASP A 101 -8.15 -1.01 3.90
N VAL A 102 -9.04 -0.47 3.07
CA VAL A 102 -8.78 0.74 2.30
C VAL A 102 -9.42 1.94 2.99
N LYS A 103 -8.61 2.97 3.26
CA LYS A 103 -9.00 4.20 3.96
C LYS A 103 -8.69 5.41 3.11
N ILE A 104 -9.72 6.15 2.73
CA ILE A 104 -9.55 7.40 1.99
C ILE A 104 -9.32 8.55 2.97
N LYS A 105 -8.33 9.39 2.68
CA LYS A 105 -7.92 10.56 3.47
C LYS A 105 -7.81 11.77 2.56
N GLU A 106 -7.92 12.96 3.14
CA GLU A 106 -7.67 14.20 2.40
C GLU A 106 -6.19 14.34 2.02
N LYS A 107 -5.29 13.89 2.92
CA LYS A 107 -3.84 13.95 2.74
C LYS A 107 -3.11 12.94 3.63
N LEU A 108 -1.97 12.46 3.15
CA LEU A 108 -1.09 11.56 3.88
C LEU A 108 0.11 12.29 4.52
N PRO A 109 0.64 11.77 5.65
CA PRO A 109 1.80 12.33 6.31
C PRO A 109 3.05 12.04 5.45
N MET A 110 3.69 13.10 4.98
CA MET A 110 4.86 13.01 4.11
C MET A 110 5.98 13.94 4.54
N THR A 111 7.21 13.60 4.17
CA THR A 111 8.33 14.52 4.24
C THR A 111 8.18 15.65 3.21
N ARG A 112 8.95 16.72 3.37
CA ARG A 112 9.07 17.78 2.35
C ARG A 112 9.56 17.27 0.98
N SER A 113 10.19 16.11 0.94
CA SER A 113 10.65 15.45 -0.29
C SER A 113 9.61 14.49 -0.89
N GLY A 114 8.41 14.39 -0.31
CA GLY A 114 7.33 13.52 -0.82
C GLY A 114 7.44 12.06 -0.39
N LYS A 115 8.26 11.72 0.61
CA LYS A 115 8.32 10.35 1.15
C LYS A 115 7.22 10.14 2.19
N ILE A 116 6.46 9.04 2.06
CA ILE A 116 5.46 8.65 3.05
C ILE A 116 6.11 8.38 4.41
N LEU A 117 5.55 8.97 5.47
CA LEU A 117 5.94 8.72 6.85
C LEU A 117 5.15 7.55 7.43
N ARG A 118 5.51 6.32 7.05
CA ARG A 118 4.77 5.09 7.45
C ARG A 118 4.67 4.90 8.96
N THR A 119 5.66 5.36 9.74
CA THR A 119 5.59 5.33 11.22
C THR A 119 4.36 6.07 11.76
N VAL A 120 3.95 7.17 11.10
CA VAL A 120 2.74 7.90 11.49
C VAL A 120 1.49 7.12 11.09
N LEU A 121 1.47 6.53 9.89
CA LEU A 121 0.37 5.66 9.42
C LEU A 121 0.16 4.42 10.29
N GLN A 122 1.24 3.85 10.84
CA GLN A 122 1.17 2.74 11.79
C GLN A 122 0.37 3.10 13.05
N GLY A 123 0.48 4.34 13.52
CA GLY A 123 -0.26 4.84 14.68
C GLY A 123 -1.69 5.31 14.38
N TRP A 124 -2.13 5.31 13.12
CA TRP A 124 -3.52 5.59 12.78
C TRP A 124 -4.39 4.36 13.04
N ASN A 125 -5.62 4.53 13.52
CA ASN A 125 -6.59 3.44 13.65
C ASN A 125 -7.45 3.36 12.39
#